data_AF-A0A964RN00-F1
#
_entry.id   AF-A0A964RN00-F1
#
_cell.length_a   1.000
_cell.length_b   1.000
_cell.length_c   1.000
_cell.angle_alpha   90.00
_cell.angle_beta   90.00
_cell.angle_gamma   90.00
#
_symmetry.space_group_name_H-M   'P 1'
#
loop_
_entity.id
_entity.type
_entity.pdbx_description
1 polymer ?
#
loop_
_entity_poly.entity_id
_entity_poly.type
_entity_poly.pdbx_seq_one_letter_code
_entity_poly.pdbx_strand_id
1 'polypeptide(L)' 'FWSWGHMYTKGESKDLSKAFIDFVMSSENKENLETLGFISGSEMKVK' A
#
# COMPACT_ATOMS: atom_id res chain seq x y z
N PHE A 1 -6.36 16.06 -9.23
CA PHE A 1 -5.75 16.27 -7.91
C PHE A 1 -5.39 14.91 -7.34
N TRP A 2 -4.21 14.74 -6.74
CA TRP A 2 -3.78 13.47 -6.15
C TRP A 2 -3.42 13.71 -4.67
N SER A 3 -3.56 12.67 -3.86
CA SER A 3 -3.24 12.68 -2.44
C SER A 3 -2.62 11.35 -2.03
N TRP A 4 -1.78 11.38 -1.01
CA TRP A 4 -1.17 10.18 -0.46
C TRP A 4 -2.11 9.44 0.48
N GLY A 5 -2.23 8.11 0.29
CA GLY A 5 -2.83 7.22 1.27
C GLY A 5 -1.75 6.71 2.22
N HIS A 6 -1.88 6.96 3.52
CA HIS A 6 -0.96 6.47 4.54
C HIS A 6 -1.62 5.42 5.43
N MET A 7 -0.88 4.36 5.75
CA MET A 7 -1.26 3.36 6.74
C MET A 7 -0.36 3.51 7.96
N TYR A 8 -0.93 3.39 9.16
CA TYR A 8 -0.20 3.54 10.42
C TYR A 8 -0.47 2.36 11.35
N THR A 9 0.56 1.96 12.08
CA THR A 9 0.45 0.99 13.18
C THR A 9 1.00 1.62 14.46
N LYS A 10 0.48 1.17 15.61
CA LYS A 10 1.01 1.59 16.91
C LYS A 10 2.24 0.74 17.25
N GLY A 11 3.41 1.22 16.81
CA GLY A 11 4.67 0.47 16.92
C GLY A 11 4.83 -0.54 15.78
N GLU A 12 5.74 -1.50 15.94
CA GLU A 12 6.01 -2.51 14.91
C GLU A 12 4.79 -3.40 14.67
N SER A 13 4.40 -3.54 13.40
CA SER A 13 3.27 -4.40 12.98
C SER A 13 3.59 -5.87 13.23
N LYS A 14 2.64 -6.63 13.78
CA LYS A 14 2.78 -8.07 14.05
C LYS A 14 1.64 -8.88 13.43
N ASP A 15 1.89 -10.17 13.25
CA ASP A 15 0.93 -11.17 12.81
C ASP A 15 0.12 -10.70 11.59
N LEU A 16 -1.21 -10.64 11.72
CA LEU A 16 -2.13 -10.30 10.65
C LEU A 16 -1.93 -8.89 10.11
N SER A 17 -1.65 -7.92 10.97
CA SER A 17 -1.43 -6.52 10.55
C SER A 17 -0.21 -6.41 9.65
N LYS A 18 0.85 -7.16 9.97
CA LYS A 18 2.05 -7.22 9.12
C LYS A 18 1.74 -7.90 7.80
N ALA A 19 1.09 -9.06 7.83
CA ALA A 19 0.73 -9.80 6.62
C ALA A 19 -0.15 -8.96 5.67
N PHE A 20 -1.09 -8.19 6.22
CA PHE A 20 -1.94 -7.30 5.43
C PHE A 20 -1.15 -6.16 4.79
N ILE A 21 -0.27 -5.49 5.54
CA ILE A 21 0.58 -4.42 5.00
C ILE A 21 1.50 -4.95 3.90
N ASP A 22 2.13 -6.10 4.14
CA ASP A 22 3.01 -6.74 3.16
C ASP A 22 2.24 -7.10 1.88
N PHE A 23 1.01 -7.60 2.01
CA PHE A 23 0.13 -7.90 0.87
C PHE A 23 -0.28 -6.63 0.09
N VAL A 24 -0.70 -5.56 0.77
CA VAL A 24 -1.09 -4.31 0.12
C VAL A 24 0.07 -3.71 -0.67
N MET A 25 1.29 -3.84 -0.16
CA MET A 25 2.51 -3.34 -0.80
C MET A 25 3.09 -4.30 -1.86
N SER A 26 2.58 -5.53 -1.95
CA SER A 26 3.08 -6.54 -2.88
C SER A 26 2.64 -6.26 -4.32
N SER A 27 3.37 -6.83 -5.27
CA SER A 27 2.97 -6.80 -6.69
C SER A 27 1.69 -7.60 -6.96
N GLU A 28 1.35 -8.56 -6.10
CA GLU A 28 0.16 -9.42 -6.27
C GLU A 28 -1.13 -8.63 -6.11
N ASN A 29 -1.13 -7.58 -5.27
CA ASN A 29 -2.31 -6.74 -5.05
C ASN A 29 -2.39 -5.52 -5.98
N LYS A 30 -1.38 -5.31 -6.84
CA LYS A 30 -1.27 -4.12 -7.68
C LYS A 30 -2.48 -3.92 -8.60
N GLU A 31 -2.90 -4.97 -9.30
CA GLU A 31 -4.03 -4.92 -10.24
C GLU A 31 -5.35 -4.53 -9.56
N ASN A 32 -5.57 -5.03 -8.34
CA ASN A 32 -6.73 -4.68 -7.53
C ASN A 32 -6.70 -3.20 -7.12
N LEU A 33 -5.54 -2.69 -6.72
CA LEU A 33 -5.37 -1.27 -6.36
C LEU A 33 -5.65 -0.35 -7.55
N GLU A 34 -5.15 -0.68 -8.73
CA GLU A 34 -5.37 0.10 -9.95
C GLU A 34 -6.85 0.07 -10.37
N THR A 35 -7.53 -1.08 -10.24
CA THR A 35 -8.98 -1.21 -10.49
C THR A 35 -9.80 -0.32 -9.56
N LEU A 36 -9.34 -0.13 -8.31
CA LEU A 36 -9.95 0.77 -7.33
C LEU A 36 -9.61 2.25 -7.57
N GLY A 37 -8.80 2.56 -8.59
CA GLY A 37 -8.39 3.93 -8.93
C GLY A 37 -7.20 4.45 -8.13
N PHE A 38 -6.50 3.58 -7.39
CA PHE A 38 -5.26 3.94 -6.70
C PHE A 38 -4.04 3.76 -7.61
N ILE A 39 -2.99 4.50 -7.30
CA ILE A 39 -1.67 4.34 -7.92
C ILE A 39 -0.77 3.68 -6.87
N SER A 40 -0.06 2.63 -7.26
CA SER A 40 0.84 1.95 -6.33
C SER A 40 2.00 2.87 -5.93
N GLY A 41 2.29 2.93 -4.63
CA GLY A 41 3.36 3.76 -4.10
C GLY A 41 4.75 3.40 -4.63
N SER A 42 4.97 2.15 -5.06
CA SER A 42 6.23 1.71 -5.68
C SER A 42 6.46 2.29 -7.08
N GLU A 43 5.41 2.77 -7.73
CA GLU A 43 5.49 3.40 -9.05
C GLU A 43 5.59 4.92 -9.00
N MET A 44 5.40 5.50 -7.81
CA MET A 44 5.48 6.94 -7.64
C MET A 44 6.93 7.41 -7.74
N LYS A 45 7.27 7.97 -8.91
CA LYS A 45 8.55 8.62 -9.20
C LYS A 45 8.65 10.02 -8.59
N VAL A 46 8.38 10.15 -7.30
CA VAL A 46 8.61 11.42 -6.60
C VAL A 46 10.02 11.40 -6.03
N LYS A 47 10.82 12.41 -6.39
CA LYS A 47 12.18 12.61 -5.89
C LYS A 47 12.22 12.95 -4.41
#